data_AF-A0A963PCF6-F1
#
_entry.id   AF-A0A963PCF6-F1
#
_cell.length_a   1.000
_cell.length_b   1.000
_cell.length_c   1.000
_cell.angle_alpha   90.00
_cell.angle_beta   90.00
_cell.angle_gamma   90.00
#
_symmetry.space_group_name_H-M   'P 1'
#
loop_
_entity.id
_entity.type
_entity.pdbx_description
1 polymer ?
#
loop_
_entity_poly.entity_id
_entity_poly.type
_entity_poly.pdbx_seq_one_letter_code
_entity_poly.pdbx_strand_id
1 'polypeptide(L)' 'MRLSELEKRMAEGELGEPRRLAIEQQIMVGRFFDAEDFVPVTQAHVMA' A
#
# COMPACT_ATOMS: atom_id res chain seq x y z
N MET A 1 6.70 4.15 8.76
CA MET A 1 6.33 4.47 7.37
C MET A 1 5.20 5.49 7.30
N ARG A 2 5.45 6.64 6.68
CA ARG A 2 4.50 7.70 6.35
C ARG A 2 3.75 7.32 5.07
N LEU A 3 2.43 7.52 5.09
CA LEU A 3 1.52 7.26 3.97
C LEU A 3 0.89 8.56 3.50
N SER A 4 0.70 8.68 2.19
CA SER A 4 -0.12 9.72 1.58
C SER A 4 -1.62 9.49 1.86
N GLU A 5 -2.43 10.52 1.66
CA GLU A 5 -3.90 10.40 1.78
C GLU A 5 -4.48 9.36 0.82
N LEU A 6 -3.90 9.19 -0.37
CA LEU A 6 -4.34 8.17 -1.32
C LEU A 6 -4.11 6.76 -0.76
N GLU A 7 -2.93 6.50 -0.21
CA GLU A 7 -2.58 5.18 0.33
C GLU A 7 -3.39 4.82 1.58
N LYS A 8 -3.70 5.80 2.43
CA LYS A 8 -4.61 5.61 3.57
C LYS A 8 -6.00 5.18 3.09
N ARG A 9 -6.57 5.91 2.11
CA ARG A 9 -7.88 5.58 1.51
C ARG A 9 -7.88 4.23 0.79
N MET A 10 -6.75 3.84 0.16
CA MET A 10 -6.58 2.49 -0.40
C MET A 10 -6.66 1.43 0.71
N ALA A 11 -5.97 1.64 1.84
CA ALA A 11 -5.94 0.70 2.96
C ALA A 11 -7.30 0.59 3.67
N GLU A 12 -8.07 1.70 3.71
CA GLU A 12 -9.46 1.73 4.21
C GLU A 12 -10.46 1.06 3.25
N GLY A 13 -10.01 0.67 2.05
CA GLY A 13 -10.84 -0.04 1.06
C GLY A 13 -11.70 0.87 0.19
N GLU A 14 -11.58 2.20 0.28
CA GLU A 14 -12.39 3.15 -0.50
C GLU A 14 -12.19 3.01 -2.02
N LEU A 15 -11.06 2.44 -2.43
CA LEU A 15 -10.67 2.30 -3.83
C LEU A 15 -10.83 0.88 -4.38
N GLY A 16 -11.50 0.01 -3.62
CA GLY A 16 -11.82 -1.37 -3.97
C GLY A 16 -10.80 -2.40 -3.47
N GLU A 17 -11.26 -3.64 -3.33
CA GLU A 17 -10.50 -4.74 -2.72
C GLU A 17 -9.15 -5.03 -3.39
N PRO A 18 -8.99 -5.00 -4.73
CA PRO A 18 -7.68 -5.26 -5.34
C PRO A 18 -6.62 -4.24 -4.92
N ARG A 19 -7.01 -2.97 -4.77
CA ARG A 19 -6.08 -1.90 -4.35
C ARG A 19 -5.78 -1.99 -2.87
N ARG A 20 -6.75 -2.37 -2.05
CA ARG A 20 -6.57 -2.64 -0.63
C ARG A 20 -5.56 -3.76 -0.40
N LEU A 21 -5.72 -4.89 -1.09
CA LEU A 21 -4.77 -6.01 -1.00
C LEU A 21 -3.36 -5.60 -1.43
N ALA A 22 -3.26 -4.85 -2.55
CA ALA A 22 -1.96 -4.38 -3.03
C ALA A 22 -1.26 -3.45 -2.03
N ILE A 23 -1.97 -2.45 -1.48
CA ILE A 23 -1.34 -1.51 -0.55
C ILE A 23 -0.99 -2.18 0.78
N GLU A 24 -1.79 -3.13 1.26
CA GLU A 24 -1.50 -3.88 2.50
C GLU A 24 -0.20 -4.68 2.39
N GLN A 25 -0.01 -5.38 1.26
CA GLN A 25 1.24 -6.09 0.99
C GLN A 25 2.44 -5.14 0.90
N GLN A 26 2.29 -4.01 0.20
CA GLN A 26 3.37 -3.03 0.08
C GLN A 26 3.72 -2.39 1.43
N ILE A 27 2.72 -2.12 2.28
CA ILE A 27 2.92 -1.64 3.66
C ILE A 27 3.65 -2.67 4.51
N MET A 28 3.31 -3.95 4.39
CA MET A 28 4.01 -5.03 5.10
C MET A 28 5.49 -5.05 4.72
N VAL A 29 5.80 -4.99 3.42
CA VAL A 29 7.18 -4.94 2.93
C VAL A 29 7.91 -3.70 3.44
N GLY A 30 7.30 -2.52 3.34
CA GLY A 30 7.91 -1.28 3.83
C GLY A 30 8.22 -1.33 5.33
N ARG A 31 7.30 -1.86 6.14
CA ARG A 31 7.52 -2.08 7.58
C ARG A 31 8.63 -3.08 7.86
N PHE A 32 8.75 -4.15 7.07
CA PHE A 32 9.82 -5.14 7.24
C PHE A 32 11.21 -4.54 7.06
N PHE A 33 11.35 -3.53 6.21
CA PHE A 33 12.61 -2.80 5.98
C PHE A 33 12.74 -1.52 6.81
N ASP A 34 11.87 -1.30 7.82
CA ASP A 34 11.82 -0.06 8.61
C ASP A 34 11.74 1.22 7.75
N ALA A 35 11.04 1.14 6.62
CA ALA A 35 10.91 2.27 5.69
C ALA A 35 10.23 3.47 6.36
N GLU A 36 10.88 4.63 6.25
CA GLU A 36 10.36 5.89 6.79
C GLU A 36 9.20 6.42 5.96
N ASP A 37 9.31 6.33 4.62
CA ASP A 37 8.33 6.82 3.65
C ASP A 37 7.84 5.70 2.73
N PHE A 38 6.58 5.81 2.34
CA PHE A 38 6.04 5.02 1.24
C PHE A 38 6.22 5.75 -0.09
N VAL A 39 6.68 5.04 -1.11
CA VAL A 39 6.82 5.58 -2.47
C VAL A 39 5.57 5.23 -3.27
N PRO A 40 4.84 6.20 -3.85
CA PRO A 40 3.63 5.93 -4.63
C PRO A 40 3.87 4.94 -5.77
N VAL A 41 2.99 3.95 -5.87
CA VAL A 41 3.06 2.90 -6.90
C VAL A 41 1.88 3.07 -7.87
N THR A 42 2.15 3.18 -9.16
CA THR A 42 1.12 3.29 -10.20
C THR A 42 0.52 1.95 -10.62
N GLN A 43 1.32 0.88 -10.59
CA GLN A 43 0.90 -0.47 -10.95
C GLN A 43 1.58 -1.50 -10.05
N ALA A 44 0.80 -2.45 -9.54
CA ALA A 44 1.31 -3.62 -8.84
C ALA A 44 0.66 -4.87 -9.45
N HIS A 45 1.47 -5.90 -9.69
CA HIS A 45 0.96 -7.22 -10.01
C HIS A 45 1.09 -8.08 -8.75
N VAL A 46 -0.06 -8.41 -8.16
CA VAL A 46 -0.14 -9.23 -6.96
C VAL A 46 -0.57 -10.63 -7.37
N MET A 47 0.29 -11.61 -7.10
CA MET A 47 -0.05 -13.03 -7.21
C MET A 47 -0.63 -13.50 -5.88
N ALA A 48 -1.78 -14.16 -5.92
CA ALA A 48 -2.45 -14.78 -4.77
C ALA A 48 -2.22 -16.30 -4.76
#